data_AF-A0A381WZP9-F1
#
_entry.id   AF-A0A381WZP9-F1
#
_cell.length_a   1.000
_cell.length_b   1.000
_cell.length_c   1.000
_cell.angle_alpha   90.00
_cell.angle_beta   90.00
_cell.angle_gamma   90.00
#
_symmetry.space_group_name_H-M   'P 1'
#
loop_
_entity.id
_entity.type
_entity.pdbx_description
1 polymer ?
#
loop_
_entity_poly.entity_id
_entity_poly.type
_entity_poly.pdbx_seq_one_letter_code
_entity_poly.pdbx_strand_id
1 'polypeptide(L)'
;VFQLKNIGDEYCIEELLKIKIMETYSCEKCGMSVNATCGKCNVPLENGHITLDDGSQVQVSKCPSCEGKIKSPLCCGEDMTCSV
;
A
#
# COMPACT_ATOMS: atom_id res chain seq x y z
N VAL A 1 -1.56 -7.76 45.92
CA VAL A 1 -1.88 -8.28 44.56
C VAL A 1 -3.06 -7.48 44.04
N PHE A 2 -2.80 -6.27 43.58
CA PHE A 2 -3.84 -5.30 43.24
C PHE A 2 -3.58 -4.72 41.86
N GLN A 3 -4.44 -5.13 40.94
CA GLN A 3 -5.02 -4.37 39.84
C GLN A 3 -4.07 -3.80 38.78
N LEU A 4 -4.23 -4.33 37.56
CA LEU A 4 -3.92 -3.66 36.30
C LEU A 4 -4.69 -2.33 36.28
N LYS A 5 -4.02 -1.27 36.75
CA LYS A 5 -4.53 0.09 36.75
C LYS A 5 -4.35 0.69 35.37
N ASN A 6 -5.46 1.19 34.83
CA ASN A 6 -5.47 2.23 33.82
C ASN A 6 -4.61 3.42 34.30
N ILE A 7 -3.45 3.59 33.68
CA ILE A 7 -2.58 4.77 33.66
C ILE A 7 -2.03 4.73 32.22
N GLY A 8 -2.40 5.62 31.30
CA GLY A 8 -2.19 7.05 31.43
C GLY A 8 -0.83 7.46 30.84
N ASP A 9 -0.35 6.79 29.78
CA ASP A 9 0.91 7.12 29.12
C ASP A 9 0.67 7.48 27.65
N GLU A 10 0.82 8.77 27.41
CA GLU A 10 0.87 9.53 26.17
C GLU A 10 2.10 9.15 25.33
N TYR A 11 2.25 7.86 25.01
CA TYR A 11 3.27 7.34 24.10
C TYR A 11 2.59 6.70 22.88
N CYS A 12 2.32 7.58 21.91
CA CYS A 12 2.19 7.32 20.48
C CYS A 12 1.45 6.04 20.05
N ILE A 13 0.12 6.05 20.19
CA ILE A 13 -0.79 5.26 19.33
C ILE A 13 -0.63 5.66 17.84
N GLU A 14 0.22 6.65 17.53
CA GLU A 14 0.72 7.01 16.20
C GLU A 14 1.65 5.94 15.58
N GLU A 15 2.27 5.04 16.36
CA GLU A 15 3.21 4.04 15.84
C GLU A 15 2.54 2.70 15.45
N LEU A 16 1.39 2.38 16.06
CA LEU A 16 0.60 1.17 15.74
C LEU A 16 -0.28 1.34 14.48
N LEU A 17 -0.57 2.57 14.06
CA LEU A 17 -1.35 2.84 12.84
C LEU A 17 -0.49 2.81 11.55
N LYS A 18 0.84 2.85 11.65
CA LYS A 18 1.77 2.70 10.51
C LYS A 18 1.90 1.26 10.01
N ILE A 19 1.33 0.29 10.72
CA ILE A 19 1.28 -1.12 10.30
C ILE A 19 0.02 -1.40 9.48
N LYS A 20 -0.58 -0.40 8.84
CA LYS A 20 -1.47 -0.66 7.70
C LYS A 20 -0.58 -1.19 6.58
N ILE A 21 -0.34 -2.51 6.56
CA ILE A 21 0.14 -3.20 5.37
C ILE A 21 -0.92 -2.94 4.31
N MET A 22 -0.72 -1.87 3.54
CA MET A 22 -1.60 -1.51 2.45
C MET A 22 -1.37 -2.54 1.36
N GLU A 23 -2.39 -3.32 1.08
CA GLU A 23 -2.41 -4.13 -0.13
C GLU A 23 -2.23 -3.20 -1.32
N THR A 24 -1.10 -3.29 -2.01
CA THR A 24 -0.84 -2.44 -3.18
C THR A 24 -1.80 -2.78 -4.32
N TYR A 25 -2.21 -4.05 -4.44
CA TYR A 25 -3.16 -4.51 -5.45
C TYR A 25 -4.01 -5.67 -4.93
N SER A 26 -5.28 -5.70 -5.31
CA SER A 26 -6.25 -6.76 -4.99
C SER A 26 -7.02 -7.19 -6.25
N CYS A 27 -7.28 -8.48 -6.41
CA CYS A 27 -8.11 -9.03 -7.48
C CYS A 27 -9.43 -9.51 -6.90
N GLU A 28 -10.53 -8.87 -7.31
CA GLU A 28 -11.87 -9.21 -6.82
C GLU A 28 -12.37 -10.57 -7.32
N LYS A 29 -11.86 -11.06 -8.46
CA LYS A 29 -12.32 -12.32 -9.06
C LYS A 29 -11.85 -13.56 -8.30
N CYS A 30 -10.60 -13.56 -7.86
CA CYS A 30 -9.99 -14.73 -7.21
C CYS A 30 -9.55 -14.47 -5.77
N GLY A 31 -9.68 -13.23 -5.28
CA GLY A 31 -9.26 -12.83 -3.93
C GLY A 31 -7.74 -12.73 -3.74
N MET A 32 -6.96 -12.73 -4.84
CA MET A 32 -5.51 -12.56 -4.76
C MET A 32 -5.16 -11.13 -4.36
N SER A 33 -4.29 -10.96 -3.37
CA SER A 33 -3.72 -9.66 -3.00
C SER A 33 -2.20 -9.69 -3.07
N VAL A 34 -1.61 -8.53 -3.39
CA VAL A 34 -0.17 -8.36 -3.57
C VAL A 34 0.31 -7.15 -2.78
N ASN A 35 1.35 -7.35 -2.00
CA ASN A 35 2.14 -6.29 -1.39
C ASN A 35 3.49 -6.15 -2.13
N ALA A 36 3.83 -4.94 -2.56
CA ALA A 36 5.00 -4.68 -3.39
C ALA A 36 6.03 -3.77 -2.70
N THR A 37 7.29 -4.19 -2.75
CA THR A 37 8.47 -3.48 -2.24
C THR A 37 9.44 -3.20 -3.38
N CYS A 38 10.07 -2.03 -3.38
CA CYS A 38 11.10 -1.70 -4.36
C CYS A 38 12.33 -2.59 -4.16
N GLY A 39 12.65 -3.49 -5.10
CA GLY A 39 13.81 -4.38 -4.97
C GLY A 39 15.18 -3.67 -4.96
N LYS A 40 15.25 -2.41 -5.39
CA LYS A 40 16.49 -1.60 -5.35
C LYS A 40 16.74 -0.97 -3.97
N CYS A 41 15.69 -0.42 -3.38
CA CYS A 41 15.78 0.38 -2.15
C CYS A 41 15.27 -0.37 -0.92
N ASN A 42 14.63 -1.53 -1.11
CA ASN A 42 13.93 -2.31 -0.09
C ASN A 42 12.90 -1.51 0.72
N VAL A 43 12.30 -0.48 0.10
CA VAL A 43 11.22 0.33 0.71
C VAL A 43 9.86 -0.09 0.15
N PRO A 44 8.79 -0.10 0.96
CA PRO A 44 7.43 -0.33 0.49
C PRO A 44 7.05 0.68 -0.60
N LEU A 45 6.34 0.22 -1.63
CA LEU A 45 5.83 1.12 -2.66
C LEU A 45 4.52 1.76 -2.19
N GLU A 46 4.33 3.03 -2.54
CA GLU A 46 3.14 3.80 -2.20
C GLU A 46 2.19 3.88 -3.40
N ASN A 47 0.89 3.90 -3.15
CA ASN A 47 -0.08 4.02 -4.24
C ASN A 47 -0.11 5.43 -4.82
N GLY A 48 -0.30 5.50 -6.14
CA GLY A 48 -0.48 6.76 -6.86
C GLY A 48 -1.14 6.56 -8.20
N HIS A 49 -1.29 7.66 -8.93
CA HIS A 49 -1.82 7.66 -10.28
C HIS A 49 -0.88 8.44 -11.20
N ILE A 50 -0.92 8.09 -12.49
CA ILE A 50 -0.32 8.85 -13.58
C ILE A 50 -1.47 9.29 -14.47
N THR A 51 -1.58 10.60 -14.67
CA THR A 51 -2.46 11.16 -15.69
C THR A 51 -1.74 11.09 -17.03
N LEU A 52 -2.38 10.49 -18.02
CA LEU A 52 -1.91 10.46 -19.40
C LEU A 52 -2.36 11.72 -20.14
N ASP A 53 -1.76 11.96 -21.31
CA ASP A 53 -2.06 13.14 -22.13
C ASP A 53 -3.52 13.18 -22.63
N ASP A 54 -4.18 12.03 -22.69
CA ASP A 54 -5.61 11.89 -23.02
C ASP A 54 -6.54 12.20 -21.84
N GLY A 55 -5.98 12.52 -20.67
CA GLY A 55 -6.72 12.78 -19.42
C GLY A 55 -7.10 11.53 -18.64
N SER A 56 -6.84 10.32 -19.17
CA SER A 56 -7.06 9.07 -18.42
C SER A 56 -6.06 8.95 -17.27
N GLN A 57 -6.46 8.22 -16.22
CA GLN A 57 -5.60 7.96 -15.06
C GLN A 57 -5.28 6.47 -14.99
N VAL A 58 -4.00 6.15 -14.86
CA VAL A 58 -3.52 4.79 -14.61
C VAL A 58 -2.99 4.71 -13.19
N GLN A 59 -3.51 3.76 -12.43
CA GLN A 59 -3.02 3.46 -11.09
C GLN A 59 -1.63 2.82 -11.18
N VAL A 60 -0.73 3.30 -10.33
CA VAL A 60 0.65 2.82 -10.22
C VAL A 60 1.10 2.81 -8.77
N SER A 61 2.08 1.97 -8.45
CA SER A 61 2.82 2.12 -7.18
C SER A 61 4.12 2.86 -7.45
N LYS A 62 4.41 3.87 -6.64
CA LYS A 62 5.58 4.75 -6.73
C LYS A 62 6.53 4.44 -5.58
N CYS A 63 7.81 4.39 -5.90
CA CYS A 63 8.86 4.28 -4.89
C CYS A 63 9.19 5.69 -4.36
N PRO A 64 9.03 5.95 -3.06
CA PRO A 64 9.32 7.28 -2.49
C PRO A 64 10.82 7.63 -2.51
N SER A 65 11.70 6.62 -2.57
CA SER A 65 13.15 6.82 -2.51
C SER A 65 13.81 7.03 -3.88
N CYS A 66 13.31 6.40 -4.94
CA CYS A 66 13.98 6.39 -6.24
C CYS A 66 13.08 6.79 -7.42
N GLU A 67 11.88 7.30 -7.13
CA GLU A 67 10.86 7.73 -8.12
C GLU A 67 10.43 6.65 -9.13
N GLY A 68 10.88 5.40 -8.93
CA GLY A 68 10.47 4.27 -9.75
C GLY A 68 8.97 4.05 -9.67
N LYS A 69 8.34 3.69 -10.79
CA LYS A 69 6.90 3.48 -10.89
C LYS A 69 6.64 2.10 -11.50
N ILE A 70 5.73 1.35 -10.90
CA ILE A 70 5.27 0.07 -11.45
C ILE A 70 3.77 0.14 -11.70
N LYS A 71 3.31 -0.45 -12.79
CA LYS A 71 1.89 -0.69 -13.04
C LYS A 71 1.44 -1.94 -12.29
N SER A 72 0.15 -2.01 -11.96
CA SER A 72 -0.51 -3.22 -11.47
C SER A 72 -0.13 -4.47 -12.26
N PRO A 73 0.12 -5.62 -11.61
CA PRO A 73 0.23 -6.89 -12.30
C PRO A 73 -1.15 -7.31 -12.85
N LEU A 74 -1.12 -8.15 -13.87
CA LEU A 74 -2.32 -8.70 -14.50
C LEU A 74 -2.74 -10.00 -13.79
N CYS A 75 -3.99 -10.08 -13.33
CA CYS A 75 -4.57 -11.26 -12.68
C CYS A 75 -5.96 -11.54 -13.27
N CYS A 76 -6.28 -12.81 -13.52
CA CYS A 76 -7.57 -13.21 -14.14
C CYS A 76 -7.90 -12.51 -15.48
N GLY A 77 -6.87 -12.11 -16.24
CA GLY A 77 -7.03 -11.43 -17.53
C GLY A 77 -7.17 -9.90 -17.44
N GLU A 78 -7.13 -9.33 -16.23
CA GLU A 78 -7.38 -7.91 -15.98
C GLU A 78 -6.29 -7.30 -15.08
N ASP A 79 -6.06 -6.00 -15.20
CA ASP A 79 -5.19 -5.26 -14.29
C ASP A 79 -5.81 -5.26 -12.87
N MET A 80 -5.04 -5.64 -11.87
CA MET A 80 -5.50 -5.57 -10.49
C MET A 80 -5.63 -4.12 -10.03
N THR A 81 -6.65 -3.82 -9.23
CA THR A 81 -6.88 -2.49 -8.66
C THR A 81 -6.57 -2.49 -7.18
N CYS A 82 -6.11 -1.37 -6.64
CA CYS A 82 -6.02 -1.18 -5.21
C CYS A 82 -7.40 -0.89 -4.61
N SER A 83 -7.73 -1.59 -3.52
CA SER A 83 -8.85 -1.27 -2.64
C SER A 83 -8.45 -0.08 -1.75
N VAL A 84 -8.92 1.12 -2.09
CA VAL A 84 -8.58 2.38 -1.39
C VAL A 84 -9.37 2.53 -0.09
#